data_AF-A0A1G1PH12-F1
#
_entry.id   AF-A0A1G1PH12-F1
#
_cell.length_a   1.000
_cell.length_b   1.000
_cell.length_c   1.000
_cell.angle_alpha   90.00
_cell.angle_beta   90.00
_cell.angle_gamma   90.00
#
_symmetry.space_group_name_H-M   'P 1'
#
loop_
_entity.id
_entity.type
_entity.pdbx_description
1 polymer ?
#
loop_
_entity_poly.entity_id
_entity_poly.type
_entity_poly.pdbx_seq_one_letter_code
_entity_poly.pdbx_strand_id
1 'polypeptide(L)' 'MITEIGIVAGEIWHYLEAHAEAPFSEVVAALQRPRDIALMSLGWLSREGHVVVRQDGQEFRVALRR' A
#
# COMPACT_ATOMS: atom_id res chain seq x y z
N MET A 1 -17.25 -4.19 -0.63
CA MET A 1 -16.49 -2.98 -0.28
C MET A 1 -15.43 -3.27 0.78
N ILE A 2 -15.77 -3.57 2.04
CA ILE A 2 -14.74 -3.87 3.06
C ILE A 2 -13.89 -5.11 2.71
N THR A 3 -14.51 -6.13 2.11
CA THR A 3 -13.83 -7.34 1.62
C THR A 3 -12.80 -7.04 0.53
N GLU A 4 -13.12 -6.14 -0.40
CA GLU A 4 -12.23 -5.77 -1.52
C GLU A 4 -11.01 -5.00 -1.01
N ILE A 5 -11.24 -4.07 -0.08
CA ILE A 5 -10.16 -3.33 0.59
C ILE A 5 -9.23 -4.30 1.33
N GLY A 6 -9.78 -5.29 2.04
CA GLY A 6 -8.97 -6.31 2.72
C GLY A 6 -8.15 -7.18 1.76
N ILE A 7 -8.73 -7.56 0.62
CA ILE A 7 -8.03 -8.35 -0.42
C ILE A 7 -6.87 -7.53 -1.01
N VAL A 8 -7.14 -6.28 -1.42
CA VAL A 8 -6.11 -5.41 -2.00
C VAL A 8 -5.06 -5.01 -0.96
N ALA A 9 -5.41 -4.91 0.32
CA ALA A 9 -4.43 -4.73 1.40
C ALA A 9 -3.46 -5.92 1.48
N GLY A 10 -3.96 -7.15 1.33
CA GLY A 10 -3.11 -8.35 1.20
C GLY A 10 -2.18 -8.29 -0.01
N GLU A 11 -2.69 -7.86 -1.17
CA GLU A 11 -1.88 -7.67 -2.39
C GLU A 11 -0.77 -6.63 -2.18
N ILE A 12 -1.08 -5.49 -1.53
CA ILE A 12 -0.08 -4.45 -1.20
C ILE A 12 0.97 -5.01 -0.25
N TRP A 13 0.56 -5.76 0.78
CA TRP A 13 1.50 -6.37 1.72
C TRP A 13 2.46 -7.31 0.99
N HIS A 14 1.95 -8.25 0.18
CA HIS A 14 2.80 -9.16 -0.58
C HIS A 14 3.74 -8.45 -1.54
N TYR A 15 3.30 -7.37 -2.19
CA TYR A 15 4.17 -6.56 -3.03
C TYR A 15 5.33 -5.94 -2.22
N LEU A 16 5.04 -5.39 -1.03
CA LEU A 16 6.05 -4.76 -0.18
C LEU A 16 6.99 -5.76 0.49
N GLU A 17 6.57 -7.01 0.73
CA GLU A 17 7.50 -8.07 1.16
C GLU A 17 8.59 -8.32 0.12
N ALA A 18 8.23 -8.29 -1.17
CA ALA A 18 9.18 -8.52 -2.25
C ALA A 18 10.09 -7.32 -2.54
N HIS A 19 9.64 -6.08 -2.30
CA HIS A 19 10.33 -4.86 -2.72
C HIS A 19 10.90 -4.02 -1.56
N ALA A 20 10.62 -4.39 -0.30
CA ALA A 20 10.98 -3.72 0.96
C ALA A 20 10.41 -2.30 1.13
N GLU A 21 10.71 -1.38 0.22
CA GLU A 21 10.16 -0.02 0.15
C GLU A 21 9.92 0.36 -1.31
N ALA A 22 8.77 0.96 -1.60
CA ALA A 22 8.45 1.43 -2.95
C ALA A 22 7.67 2.75 -2.92
N PRO A 23 7.76 3.58 -3.97
CA PRO A 23 6.79 4.64 -4.22
C PRO A 23 5.37 4.07 -4.32
N PHE A 24 4.40 4.73 -3.69
CA PHE A 24 3.02 4.27 -3.70
C PHE A 24 2.38 4.31 -5.10
N SER A 25 2.85 5.21 -5.96
CA SER A 25 2.49 5.24 -7.38
C SER A 25 2.86 3.93 -8.10
N GLU A 26 4.04 3.38 -7.81
CA GLU A 26 4.51 2.10 -8.36
C GLU A 26 3.69 0.92 -7.83
N VAL A 27 3.34 0.94 -6.53
CA VAL A 27 2.43 -0.06 -5.94
C VAL A 27 1.09 -0.06 -6.68
N VAL A 28 0.48 1.13 -6.89
CA VAL A 28 -0.80 1.26 -7.60
C VAL A 28 -0.68 0.73 -9.04
N ALA A 29 0.40 1.09 -9.74
CA ALA A 29 0.64 0.66 -11.12
C ALA A 29 0.83 -0.86 -11.22
N ALA A 30 1.61 -1.46 -10.31
CA ALA A 30 1.89 -2.89 -10.28
C ALA A 30 0.64 -3.74 -10.01
N LEU A 31 -0.22 -3.29 -9.09
CA LEU A 31 -1.43 -4.00 -8.72
C LEU A 31 -2.57 -3.81 -9.74
N GLN A 32 -2.47 -2.82 -10.64
CA GLN A 32 -3.51 -2.49 -11.63
C GLN A 32 -4.89 -2.27 -10.99
N ARG A 33 -4.91 -1.68 -9.80
CA ARG A 33 -6.14 -1.37 -9.04
C ARG A 33 -6.50 0.10 -9.18
N PRO A 34 -7.80 0.47 -9.07
CA PRO A 34 -8.20 1.86 -8.93
C PRO A 34 -7.48 2.54 -7.75
N ARG A 35 -6.97 3.75 -7.95
CA ARG A 35 -6.11 4.45 -6.98
C ARG A 35 -6.81 4.67 -5.63
N ASP A 36 -8.09 4.95 -5.67
CA ASP A 36 -9.01 5.08 -4.55
C ASP A 36 -9.13 3.78 -3.73
N ILE A 37 -9.30 2.62 -4.39
CA ILE A 37 -9.28 1.31 -3.69
C ILE A 37 -7.91 1.05 -3.06
N ALA A 38 -6.83 1.31 -3.80
CA ALA A 38 -5.47 1.13 -3.28
C ALA A 38 -5.19 2.03 -2.06
N LEU A 39 -5.65 3.29 -2.08
CA LEU A 39 -5.52 4.23 -0.96
C LEU A 39 -6.29 3.75 0.27
N MET A 40 -7.53 3.30 0.11
CA MET A 40 -8.31 2.72 1.21
C MET A 40 -7.63 1.48 1.79
N SER A 41 -7.02 0.66 0.93
CA SER A 41 -6.31 -0.56 1.31
C SER A 41 -4.99 -0.28 2.02
N LEU A 42 -4.24 0.73 1.57
CA LEU A 42 -3.08 1.24 2.30
C LEU A 42 -3.47 1.80 3.67
N GLY A 43 -4.60 2.51 3.74
CA GLY A 43 -5.17 3.01 4.99
C GLY A 43 -5.53 1.87 5.96
N TRP A 44 -6.06 0.76 5.45
CA TRP A 44 -6.33 -0.44 6.22
C TRP A 44 -5.05 -0.99 6.87
N LEU A 45 -3.98 -1.20 6.09
CA LEU A 45 -2.68 -1.65 6.62
C LEU A 45 -2.08 -0.66 7.62
N SER A 46 -2.23 0.64 7.36
CA SER A 46 -1.72 1.70 8.24
C SER A 46 -2.44 1.70 9.59
N ARG A 47 -3.77 1.48 9.60
CA ARG A 47 -4.58 1.36 10.81
C ARG A 47 -4.12 0.20 11.70
N GLU A 48 -3.69 -0.90 11.09
CA GLU A 48 -3.22 -2.10 11.77
C GLU A 48 -1.72 -2.05 12.12
N GLY A 49 -1.02 -0.99 11.68
CA GLY A 49 0.39 -0.79 11.97
C GLY A 49 1.33 -1.63 11.11
N HIS A 50 0.85 -2.20 10.00
CA HIS A 50 1.64 -3.08 9.12
C HIS A 50 2.61 -2.31 8.20
N VAL A 51 2.34 -1.03 7.94
CA VAL A 51 3.16 -0.21 7.04
C VAL A 51 3.63 1.08 7.69
N VAL A 52 4.68 1.65 7.10
CA VAL A 52 5.13 3.02 7.33
C VAL A 52 4.99 3.77 6.02
N VAL A 53 4.40 4.97 6.09
CA VAL A 53 4.26 5.88 4.95
C VAL A 53 5.13 7.10 5.22
N ARG A 54 6.00 7.44 4.28
CA ARG A 54 6.85 8.63 4.34
C ARG A 54 6.59 9.49 3.12
N GLN A 55 6.49 10.80 3.30
CA GLN A 55 6.41 11.72 2.18
C GLN A 55 7.82 12.11 1.74
N ASP A 56 8.11 11.94 0.45
CA ASP A 56 9.35 12.32 -0.20
C ASP A 56 9.01 13.28 -1.36
N GLY A 57 9.09 14.58 -1.08
CA GLY A 57 8.62 15.62 -1.98
C GLY A 57 7.11 15.55 -2.25
N GLN A 58 6.73 15.28 -3.50
CA GLN A 58 5.33 15.12 -3.92
C GLN A 58 4.85 13.66 -3.90
N GLU A 59 5.73 12.71 -3.58
CA GLU A 59 5.43 11.28 -3.61
C GLU A 59 5.38 10.69 -2.21
N PHE A 60 4.63 9.58 -2.06
CA PHE A 60 4.61 8.80 -0.84
C PHE A 60 5.40 7.52 -1.05
N ARG A 61 6.38 7.26 -0.19
CA ARG A 61 7.06 5.97 -0.08
C ARG A 61 6.40 5.13 1.00
N VAL A 62 6.21 3.86 0.71
CA VAL A 62 5.57 2.89 1.60
C VAL A 62 6.49 1.69 1.80
N ALA A 63 6.56 1.21 3.04
CA ALA A 63 7.37 0.07 3.43
C ALA A 63 6.65 -0.72 4.53
N LEU A 64 6.97 -2.00 4.68
CA LEU A 64 6.49 -2.78 5.83
C LEU A 64 7.14 -2.29 7.12
N ARG A 65 6.34 -2.19 8.17
CA ARG A 65 6.84 -1.91 9.52
C ARG A 65 7.52 -3.17 10.06
N ARG A 66 8.79 -3.05 10.45
CA ARG A 66 9.56 -4.08 11.17
C ARG A 66 9.59 -3.76 12.66
#